data_AF-A0AAV2DAZ8-F1
#
_entry.id   AF-A0AAV2DAZ8-F1
#
_cell.length_a   1.000
_cell.length_b   1.000
_cell.length_c   1.000
_cell.angle_alpha   90.00
_cell.angle_beta   90.00
_cell.angle_gamma   90.00
#
_symmetry.space_group_name_H-M   'P 1'
#
loop_
_entity.id
_entity.type
_entity.pdbx_description
1 polymer ?
#
loop_
_entity_poly.entity_id
_entity_poly.type
_entity_poly.pdbx_seq_one_letter_code
_entity_poly.pdbx_strand_id
1 'polypeptide(L)'
;MGSIPVIIANLSQIESLDLSHNNLGGVIPSQLTKLHSISTFSIAYNNLSGKCPRKIAQFNTFDEDIYLGNPLLDCTLPLMTPNPLVRPTTYHGDEEGEGEGGFIDMESFYIGGLVSYVIVLLVIASVLRINPYWRRVWFYCADVALTTCYYFVVDHLPVPTRYKVWEPRI
;
A
#
# COMPACT_ATOMS: atom_id res chain seq x y z
N MET A 1 -1.02 27.20 -11.54
CA MET A 1 -2.22 26.49 -12.04
C MET A 1 -1.74 25.47 -13.05
N GLY A 2 -1.77 24.19 -12.71
CA GLY A 2 -1.41 23.10 -13.63
C GLY A 2 -2.69 22.39 -14.06
N SER A 3 -2.83 22.04 -15.33
CA SER A 3 -3.93 21.19 -15.80
C SER A 3 -3.45 19.75 -15.92
N ILE A 4 -4.37 18.80 -15.83
CA ILE A 4 -4.05 17.39 -16.10
C ILE A 4 -3.71 17.23 -17.59
N PRO A 5 -2.46 16.87 -17.96
CA PRO A 5 -2.09 16.75 -19.36
C PRO A 5 -2.75 15.51 -20.00
N VAL A 6 -3.27 15.68 -21.21
CA VAL A 6 -3.92 14.60 -21.98
C VAL A 6 -3.00 13.40 -22.22
N ILE A 7 -1.68 13.60 -22.17
CA ILE A 7 -0.67 12.57 -22.39
C ILE A 7 -0.75 11.44 -21.37
N ILE A 8 -1.27 11.70 -20.17
CA ILE A 8 -1.48 10.67 -19.12
C ILE A 8 -2.45 9.60 -19.62
N ALA A 9 -3.40 9.94 -20.49
CA ALA A 9 -4.33 8.97 -21.07
C ALA A 9 -3.64 7.94 -22.00
N ASN A 10 -2.38 8.17 -22.40
CA ASN A 10 -1.62 7.23 -23.23
C ASN A 10 -0.90 6.15 -22.41
N LEU A 11 -0.91 6.25 -21.08
CA LEU A 11 -0.30 5.29 -20.17
C LEU A 11 -1.22 4.09 -19.96
N SER A 12 -1.44 3.29 -21.01
CA SER A 12 -2.42 2.19 -21.00
C SER A 12 -2.21 1.13 -19.92
N GLN A 13 -0.97 0.99 -19.42
CA GLN A 13 -0.59 0.03 -18.38
C GLN A 13 -0.56 0.64 -16.96
N ILE A 14 -1.01 1.88 -16.78
CA ILE A 14 -1.00 2.50 -15.45
C ILE A 14 -2.07 1.84 -14.56
N GLU A 15 -1.65 1.39 -13.39
CA GLU A 15 -2.52 0.73 -12.41
C GLU A 15 -2.92 1.68 -11.28
N SER A 16 -2.01 2.55 -10.84
CA SER A 16 -2.28 3.50 -9.77
C SER A 16 -1.87 4.92 -10.17
N LEU A 17 -2.77 5.87 -9.98
CA LEU A 17 -2.56 7.29 -10.25
C LEU A 17 -3.26 8.14 -9.18
N ASP A 18 -2.47 8.67 -8.25
CA ASP A 18 -2.93 9.62 -7.25
C ASP A 18 -2.43 11.03 -7.57
N LEU A 19 -3.37 11.94 -7.79
CA LEU A 19 -3.15 13.37 -8.01
C LEU A 19 -3.87 14.21 -6.96
N SER A 20 -4.33 13.60 -5.87
CA SER A 20 -5.05 14.29 -4.81
C SER A 20 -4.21 15.35 -4.10
N HIS A 21 -4.86 16.32 -3.46
CA HIS A 21 -4.20 17.38 -2.69
C HIS A 21 -3.19 18.22 -3.47
N ASN A 22 -3.52 18.56 -4.72
CA ASN A 22 -2.70 19.43 -5.54
C ASN A 22 -3.45 20.73 -5.90
N ASN A 23 -2.73 21.70 -6.47
CA ASN A 23 -3.34 22.91 -7.04
C ASN A 23 -3.62 22.73 -8.55
N LEU A 24 -4.09 21.55 -8.94
CA LEU A 24 -4.47 21.28 -10.34
C LEU A 24 -5.81 21.98 -10.64
N GLY A 25 -5.95 22.47 -11.86
CA GLY A 25 -7.17 23.13 -12.33
C GLY A 25 -7.50 22.77 -13.78
N GLY A 26 -8.45 23.49 -14.36
CA GLY A 26 -8.96 23.18 -15.70
C GLY A 26 -9.93 22.00 -15.69
N VAL A 27 -10.13 21.37 -16.85
CA VAL A 27 -11.10 20.29 -17.04
C VAL A 27 -10.44 18.92 -16.99
N ILE A 28 -11.18 17.91 -16.53
CA ILE A 28 -10.75 16.51 -16.59
C ILE A 28 -10.82 16.06 -18.06
N PRO A 29 -9.70 15.66 -18.69
CA PRO A 29 -9.72 15.18 -20.06
C PRO A 29 -10.50 13.86 -20.16
N SER A 30 -11.50 13.81 -21.03
CA SER A 30 -12.33 12.61 -21.26
C SER A 30 -11.52 11.40 -21.73
N GLN A 31 -10.32 11.63 -22.26
CA GLN A 31 -9.39 10.60 -22.67
C GLN A 31 -8.92 9.72 -21.49
N LEU A 32 -8.99 10.20 -20.25
CA LEU A 32 -8.61 9.39 -19.07
C LEU A 32 -9.46 8.13 -18.93
N THR A 33 -10.69 8.10 -19.47
CA THR A 33 -11.53 6.90 -19.46
C THR A 33 -10.97 5.75 -20.32
N LYS A 34 -9.89 5.98 -21.07
CA LYS A 34 -9.18 4.95 -21.87
C LYS A 34 -8.16 4.15 -21.05
N LEU A 35 -7.91 4.55 -19.81
CA LEU A 35 -7.04 3.81 -18.91
C LEU A 35 -7.80 2.57 -18.43
N HIS A 36 -7.50 1.42 -19.02
CA HIS A 36 -8.22 0.16 -18.77
C HIS A 36 -7.60 -0.68 -17.65
N SER A 37 -6.32 -0.47 -17.34
CA SER A 37 -5.59 -1.18 -16.29
C SER A 37 -5.61 -0.45 -14.95
N ILE A 38 -6.22 0.74 -14.88
CA ILE A 38 -6.20 1.57 -13.68
C ILE A 38 -7.12 0.98 -12.59
N SER A 39 -6.56 0.69 -11.44
CA SER A 39 -7.22 0.13 -10.25
C SER A 39 -7.31 1.14 -9.11
N THR A 40 -6.46 2.17 -9.09
CA THR A 40 -6.52 3.24 -8.11
C THR A 40 -6.38 4.58 -8.82
N PHE A 41 -7.37 5.46 -8.63
CA PHE A 41 -7.38 6.79 -9.22
C PHE A 41 -7.95 7.80 -8.22
N SER A 42 -7.21 8.87 -7.93
CA SER A 42 -7.73 9.97 -7.09
C SER A 42 -7.30 11.32 -7.63
N ILE A 43 -8.25 12.25 -7.69
CA ILE A 43 -8.03 13.66 -8.04
C ILE A 43 -8.65 14.59 -6.98
N ALA A 44 -8.88 14.04 -5.78
CA ALA A 44 -9.54 14.75 -4.69
C ALA A 44 -8.74 15.98 -4.24
N TYR A 45 -9.40 16.96 -3.63
CA TYR A 45 -8.80 18.16 -3.07
C TYR A 45 -7.91 18.91 -4.08
N ASN A 46 -8.48 19.22 -5.24
CA ASN A 46 -7.88 20.06 -6.27
C ASN A 46 -8.81 21.23 -6.62
N ASN A 47 -8.43 22.05 -7.60
CA ASN A 47 -9.25 23.13 -8.13
C ASN A 47 -9.77 22.80 -9.55
N LEU A 48 -10.10 21.52 -9.78
CA LEU A 48 -10.62 21.05 -11.08
C LEU A 48 -12.05 21.54 -11.30
N SER A 49 -12.41 21.70 -12.57
CA SER A 49 -13.65 22.31 -13.01
C SER A 49 -14.30 21.53 -14.16
N GLY A 50 -15.59 21.76 -14.40
CA GLY A 50 -16.33 21.11 -15.48
C GLY A 50 -16.96 19.79 -15.05
N LYS A 51 -17.29 18.91 -15.99
CA LYS A 51 -18.05 17.69 -15.72
C LYS A 51 -17.15 16.52 -15.36
N CYS A 52 -17.60 15.69 -14.42
CA CYS A 52 -16.92 14.43 -14.13
C CYS A 52 -16.98 13.49 -15.34
N PRO A 53 -15.92 12.71 -15.60
CA PRO A 53 -15.91 11.76 -16.70
C PRO A 53 -17.03 10.74 -16.51
N ARG A 54 -17.60 10.30 -17.61
CA ARG A 54 -18.69 9.31 -17.59
C ARG A 54 -18.15 8.01 -16.98
N LYS A 55 -18.88 7.43 -16.02
CA LYS A 55 -18.57 6.14 -15.40
C LYS A 55 -18.62 5.02 -16.47
N ILE A 56 -17.48 4.75 -17.11
CA ILE A 56 -17.30 3.75 -18.18
C ILE A 56 -16.04 2.94 -17.86
N ALA A 57 -16.06 1.63 -18.14
CA ALA A 57 -14.94 0.72 -17.89
C ALA A 57 -14.48 0.79 -16.42
N GLN A 58 -13.18 0.95 -16.16
CA GLN A 58 -12.63 1.05 -14.79
C GLN A 58 -13.13 2.29 -14.04
N PHE A 59 -13.52 3.37 -14.72
CA PHE A 59 -14.06 4.55 -14.02
C PHE A 59 -15.45 4.31 -13.41
N ASN A 60 -16.08 3.17 -13.69
CA ASN A 60 -17.29 2.75 -13.03
C ASN A 60 -17.04 2.00 -11.70
N THR A 61 -15.80 1.54 -11.45
CA THR A 61 -15.45 0.85 -10.20
C THR A 61 -15.03 1.81 -9.10
N PHE A 62 -14.73 3.07 -9.43
CA PHE A 62 -14.32 4.07 -8.46
C PHE A 62 -15.50 4.75 -7.76
N ASP A 63 -15.35 4.93 -6.45
CA ASP A 63 -16.27 5.68 -5.61
C ASP A 63 -16.23 7.18 -5.91
N GLU A 64 -17.22 7.91 -5.42
CA GLU A 64 -17.34 9.36 -5.66
C GLU A 64 -16.30 10.18 -4.89
N ASP A 65 -15.68 9.57 -3.89
CA ASP A 65 -14.64 10.17 -3.05
C ASP A 65 -13.41 10.61 -3.85
N ILE A 66 -13.14 9.97 -5.00
CA ILE A 66 -12.02 10.32 -5.88
C ILE A 66 -12.11 11.74 -6.44
N TYR A 67 -13.32 12.32 -6.43
CA TYR A 67 -13.62 13.67 -6.93
C TYR A 67 -13.77 14.71 -5.81
N LEU A 68 -13.81 14.27 -4.56
CA LEU A 68 -14.13 15.10 -3.40
C LEU A 68 -13.18 16.30 -3.26
N GLY A 69 -13.63 17.41 -2.67
CA GLY A 69 -12.77 18.58 -2.45
C GLY A 69 -12.42 19.38 -3.72
N ASN A 70 -13.11 19.15 -4.85
CA ASN A 70 -13.04 20.00 -6.04
C ASN A 70 -14.31 20.88 -6.15
N PRO A 71 -14.27 22.17 -5.75
CA PRO A 71 -15.47 23.00 -5.62
C PRO A 71 -16.13 23.39 -6.95
N LEU A 72 -15.40 23.33 -8.07
CA LEU A 72 -15.87 23.73 -9.40
C LEU A 72 -16.24 22.53 -10.29
N LEU A 73 -16.15 21.32 -9.74
CA LEU A 73 -16.38 20.07 -10.46
C LEU A 73 -17.83 19.62 -10.28
N ASP A 74 -18.48 19.36 -11.40
CA ASP A 74 -19.88 18.97 -11.46
C ASP A 74 -19.98 17.47 -11.81
N CYS A 75 -20.16 16.64 -10.78
CA CYS A 75 -20.36 15.19 -10.92
C CYS A 75 -21.82 14.80 -11.09
N THR A 76 -22.74 15.78 -11.27
CA THR A 76 -24.13 15.44 -11.54
C THR A 76 -24.23 14.71 -12.88
N LEU A 77 -24.66 13.44 -12.84
CA LEU A 77 -25.18 12.77 -14.01
C LEU A 77 -26.25 13.68 -14.64
N PRO A 78 -26.41 13.73 -15.98
CA PRO A 78 -27.59 14.35 -16.56
C PRO A 78 -28.79 13.45 -16.27
N LEU A 79 -29.26 13.43 -15.03
CA LEU A 79 -30.62 13.09 -14.71
C LEU A 79 -31.44 14.26 -15.24
N MET A 80 -31.92 14.07 -16.47
CA MET A 80 -33.16 14.60 -17.00
C MET A 80 -34.00 15.29 -15.91
N THR A 81 -33.88 16.62 -15.84
CA THR A 81 -34.72 17.63 -15.15
C THR A 81 -35.35 17.26 -13.78
N PRO A 82 -35.22 18.13 -12.76
CA PRO A 82 -35.71 17.86 -11.41
C PRO A 82 -37.24 17.88 -11.36
N ASN A 83 -37.86 16.84 -10.82
CA ASN A 83 -39.10 17.02 -10.07
C ASN A 83 -38.72 17.26 -8.61
N PRO A 84 -39.07 18.39 -8.00
CA PRO A 84 -38.81 18.63 -6.59
C PRO A 84 -39.82 17.83 -5.77
N LEU A 85 -39.42 17.49 -4.54
CA LEU A 85 -40.20 16.88 -3.45
C LEU A 85 -40.03 15.36 -3.28
N VAL A 86 -38.92 14.90 -2.70
CA VAL A 86 -38.99 13.94 -1.58
C VAL A 86 -37.88 14.27 -0.57
N ARG A 87 -38.27 14.37 0.71
CA ARG A 87 -37.45 14.72 1.88
C ARG A 87 -36.62 13.52 2.38
N PRO A 88 -35.63 13.73 3.26
CA PRO A 88 -34.67 12.70 3.63
C PRO A 88 -35.32 11.67 4.55
N THR A 89 -35.19 10.40 4.20
CA THR A 89 -35.38 9.30 5.15
C THR A 89 -34.04 8.67 5.44
N THR A 90 -33.58 8.97 6.65
CA THR A 90 -32.72 8.17 7.52
C THR A 90 -32.89 6.67 7.26
N TYR A 91 -31.79 5.98 6.92
CA TYR A 91 -31.68 4.54 7.06
C TYR A 91 -30.38 4.23 7.80
N HIS A 92 -30.56 3.69 9.01
CA HIS A 92 -29.60 2.98 9.81
C HIS A 92 -29.94 1.50 9.59
N GLY A 93 -28.96 0.67 9.24
CA GLY A 93 -29.15 -0.77 9.09
C GLY A 93 -27.95 -1.39 8.40
N ASP A 94 -27.22 -2.14 9.21
CA ASP A 94 -25.92 -2.78 8.99
C ASP A 94 -25.92 -3.94 7.96
N GLU A 95 -24.70 -4.39 7.69
CA GLU A 95 -24.24 -5.71 7.19
C GLU A 95 -23.88 -5.91 5.70
N GLU A 96 -22.55 -5.99 5.52
CA GLU A 96 -21.76 -6.99 4.79
C GLU A 96 -21.85 -7.10 3.25
N GLY A 97 -20.68 -6.88 2.63
CA GLY A 97 -20.40 -7.11 1.22
C GLY A 97 -19.00 -6.66 0.85
N GLU A 98 -18.00 -7.31 1.45
CA GLU A 98 -16.58 -7.19 1.13
C GLU A 98 -16.33 -7.51 -0.37
N GLY A 99 -15.57 -6.66 -1.05
CA GLY A 99 -15.38 -6.74 -2.51
C GLY A 99 -14.30 -5.81 -3.05
N GLU A 100 -13.11 -5.90 -2.46
CA GLU A 100 -11.77 -5.78 -3.06
C GLU A 100 -11.57 -4.81 -4.24
N GLY A 101 -10.93 -3.68 -3.94
CA GLY A 101 -10.38 -2.79 -4.98
C GLY A 101 -9.35 -1.77 -4.47
N GLY A 102 -8.81 -1.95 -3.27
CA GLY A 102 -7.87 -1.00 -2.68
C GLY A 102 -6.69 -1.73 -2.06
N PHE A 103 -5.49 -1.40 -2.53
CA PHE A 103 -4.23 -1.40 -1.79
C PHE A 103 -4.04 -2.56 -0.79
N ILE A 104 -3.21 -3.56 -1.13
CA ILE A 104 -2.86 -4.72 -0.28
C ILE A 104 -3.03 -4.37 1.20
N ASP A 105 -4.12 -4.85 1.79
CA ASP A 105 -4.58 -4.38 3.08
C ASP A 105 -3.48 -4.64 4.10
N MET A 106 -3.19 -3.70 5.01
CA MET A 106 -2.08 -3.89 5.97
C MET A 106 -2.23 -5.20 6.76
N GLU A 107 -3.48 -5.60 6.98
CA GLU A 107 -3.87 -6.89 7.52
C GLU A 107 -3.41 -8.08 6.65
N SER A 108 -3.52 -7.99 5.33
CA SER A 108 -3.02 -9.03 4.41
C SER A 108 -1.49 -9.16 4.42
N PHE A 109 -0.75 -8.05 4.64
CA PHE A 109 0.70 -8.11 4.86
C PHE A 109 1.02 -8.81 6.20
N TYR A 110 0.30 -8.51 7.27
CA TYR A 110 0.46 -9.18 8.56
C TYR A 110 0.10 -10.66 8.49
N ILE A 111 -1.01 -11.02 7.83
CA ILE A 111 -1.46 -12.39 7.64
C ILE A 111 -0.46 -13.16 6.77
N GLY A 112 0.00 -12.59 5.65
CA GLY A 112 1.04 -13.19 4.81
C GLY A 112 2.36 -13.39 5.58
N GLY A 113 2.76 -12.40 6.38
CA GLY A 113 3.89 -12.49 7.30
C GLY A 113 3.73 -13.63 8.32
N LEU A 114 2.56 -13.74 8.95
CA LEU A 114 2.24 -14.79 9.91
C LEU A 114 2.28 -16.18 9.27
N VAL A 115 1.65 -16.35 8.11
CA VAL A 115 1.63 -17.63 7.38
C VAL A 115 3.04 -18.04 6.97
N SER A 116 3.82 -17.12 6.41
CA SER A 116 5.22 -17.41 6.04
C SER A 116 6.07 -17.79 7.25
N TYR A 117 5.90 -17.09 8.39
CA TYR A 117 6.58 -17.41 9.64
C TYR A 117 6.23 -18.81 10.15
N VAL A 118 4.94 -19.18 10.15
CA VAL A 118 4.48 -20.51 10.58
C VAL A 118 5.04 -21.60 9.67
N ILE A 119 5.03 -21.40 8.34
CA ILE A 119 5.59 -22.37 7.39
C ILE A 119 7.08 -22.58 7.64
N VAL A 120 7.85 -21.51 7.85
CA VAL A 120 9.29 -21.61 8.16
C VAL A 120 9.51 -22.42 9.43
N LEU A 121 8.76 -22.17 10.50
CA LEU A 121 8.84 -22.95 11.74
C LEU A 121 8.48 -24.42 11.52
N LEU A 122 7.45 -24.71 10.73
CA LEU A 122 7.04 -26.08 10.40
C LEU A 122 8.10 -26.81 9.59
N VAL A 123 8.76 -26.15 8.64
CA VAL A 123 9.88 -26.72 7.87
C VAL A 123 11.05 -27.04 8.79
N ILE A 124 11.44 -26.11 9.67
CA ILE A 124 12.50 -26.35 10.65
C ILE A 124 12.13 -27.55 11.54
N ALA A 125 10.92 -27.57 12.11
CA ALA A 125 10.45 -28.67 12.96
C ALA A 125 10.43 -30.01 12.20
N SER A 126 10.01 -30.01 10.93
CA SER A 126 9.98 -31.20 10.08
C SER A 126 11.38 -31.72 9.80
N VAL A 127 12.33 -30.85 9.43
CA VAL A 127 13.75 -31.21 9.21
C VAL A 127 14.36 -31.79 10.49
N LEU A 128 14.06 -31.20 11.64
CA LEU A 128 14.53 -31.70 12.94
C LEU A 128 13.88 -33.04 13.34
N ARG A 129 12.69 -33.36 12.83
CA ARG A 129 11.93 -34.58 13.17
C ARG A 129 12.21 -35.76 12.24
N ILE A 130 12.47 -35.51 10.96
CA ILE A 130 12.64 -36.56 9.94
C ILE A 130 13.93 -37.37 10.15
N ASN A 131 15.01 -36.77 10.64
CA ASN A 131 16.25 -37.52 10.82
C ASN A 131 17.14 -36.95 11.96
N PRO A 132 17.47 -37.76 12.99
CA PRO A 132 18.23 -37.33 14.16
C PRO A 132 19.66 -36.86 13.84
N TYR A 133 20.19 -37.23 12.67
CA TYR A 133 21.48 -36.75 12.16
C TYR A 133 21.41 -35.26 11.80
N TRP A 134 20.37 -34.83 11.09
CA TRP A 134 20.20 -33.44 10.64
C TRP A 134 19.97 -32.49 11.81
N ARG A 135 19.34 -32.96 12.89
CA ARG A 135 19.26 -32.22 14.14
C ARG A 135 20.64 -31.84 14.67
N ARG A 136 21.60 -32.78 14.70
CA ARG A 136 22.96 -32.52 15.19
C ARG A 136 23.73 -31.56 14.28
N VAL A 137 23.58 -31.70 12.96
CA VAL A 137 24.20 -30.81 11.97
C VAL A 137 23.63 -29.39 12.08
N TRP A 138 22.31 -29.25 12.22
CA TRP A 138 21.66 -27.95 12.37
C TRP A 138 22.11 -27.22 13.64
N PHE A 139 22.16 -27.90 14.79
CA PHE A 139 22.68 -27.32 16.03
C PHE A 139 24.15 -26.90 15.91
N TYR A 140 24.98 -27.71 15.25
CA TYR A 140 26.39 -27.38 15.02
C TYR A 140 26.53 -26.12 14.15
N CYS A 141 25.79 -26.03 13.03
CA CYS A 141 25.84 -24.84 12.17
C CYS A 141 25.31 -23.59 12.88
N ALA A 142 24.23 -23.69 13.65
CA ALA A 142 23.68 -22.56 14.41
C ALA A 142 24.65 -22.05 15.48
N ASP A 143 25.35 -22.95 16.19
CA ASP A 143 26.35 -22.62 17.20
C ASP A 143 27.59 -21.94 16.58
N VAL A 144 28.07 -22.45 15.44
CA VAL A 144 29.18 -21.82 14.69
C VAL A 144 28.77 -20.43 14.18
N ALA A 145 27.55 -20.26 13.69
CA ALA A 145 27.05 -18.96 13.26
C ALA A 145 26.96 -17.97 14.43
N LEU A 146 26.39 -18.38 15.57
CA LEU A 146 26.29 -17.57 16.78
C LEU A 146 27.66 -17.16 17.33
N THR A 147 28.59 -18.09 17.42
CA THR A 147 29.96 -17.79 17.88
C THR A 147 30.68 -16.86 16.91
N THR A 148 30.57 -17.08 15.60
CA THR A 148 31.16 -16.18 14.59
C THR A 148 30.56 -14.77 14.66
N CYS A 149 29.24 -14.66 14.78
CA CYS A 149 28.56 -13.37 14.96
C CYS A 149 28.97 -12.68 16.26
N TYR A 150 29.08 -13.43 17.36
CA TYR A 150 29.56 -12.91 18.65
C TYR A 150 30.98 -12.34 18.54
N TYR A 151 31.91 -13.10 17.96
CA TYR A 151 33.29 -12.61 17.77
C TYR A 151 33.37 -11.44 16.81
N PHE A 152 32.61 -11.45 15.72
CA PHE A 152 32.54 -10.34 14.78
C PHE A 152 32.03 -9.05 15.46
N VAL A 153 30.99 -9.15 16.27
CA VAL A 153 30.44 -8.02 17.04
C VAL A 153 31.43 -7.52 18.09
N VAL A 154 32.09 -8.42 18.82
CA VAL A 154 33.11 -8.05 19.82
C VAL A 154 34.31 -7.37 19.17
N ASP A 155 34.73 -7.81 17.98
CA ASP A 155 35.86 -7.24 17.24
C ASP A 155 35.54 -5.87 16.62
N HIS A 156 34.28 -5.65 16.24
CA HIS A 156 33.81 -4.37 15.67
C HIS A 156 33.30 -3.38 16.72
N LEU A 157 33.14 -3.80 17.98
CA LEU A 157 32.83 -2.90 19.09
C LEU A 157 34.13 -2.26 19.61
N PRO A 158 34.22 -0.91 19.69
CA PRO A 158 35.39 -0.25 20.24
C PRO A 158 35.54 -0.64 21.71
N VAL A 159 36.60 -1.40 21.99
CA VAL A 159 37.08 -1.73 23.32
C VAL A 159 37.16 -0.44 24.14
N PRO A 160 36.34 -0.24 25.20
CA PRO A 160 36.51 0.93 26.06
C PRO A 160 37.91 0.85 26.66
N THR A 161 38.73 1.85 26.38
CA THR A 161 40.17 1.98 26.68
C THR A 161 40.53 2.02 28.17
N ARG A 162 39.69 1.45 29.04
CA ARG A 162 39.81 1.59 30.50
C ARG A 162 40.72 0.58 31.20
N TYR A 163 41.46 -0.25 30.46
CA TYR A 163 42.40 -1.23 31.04
C TYR A 163 43.85 -1.12 30.57
N LYS A 164 44.21 -0.12 29.73
CA LYS A 164 45.61 0.15 29.34
C LYS A 164 46.37 1.07 30.33
N VAL A 165 46.13 0.96 31.64
CA VAL A 165 46.81 1.80 32.65
C VAL A 165 47.26 0.99 33.86
N TRP A 166 48.01 -0.11 33.68
CA TRP A 166 48.85 -0.67 34.76
C TRP A 166 50.03 -1.46 34.17
N GLU A 167 51.01 -0.77 33.58
CA GLU A 167 52.39 -1.27 33.54
C GLU A 167 53.14 -0.68 34.75
N PRO A 168 53.52 -1.49 35.76
CA PRO A 168 54.44 -1.02 36.77
C PRO A 168 55.85 -0.96 36.15
N ARG A 169 56.32 0.27 36.00
CA ARG A 169 57.69 0.57 35.60
C ARG A 169 58.60 0.36 36.81
N ILE A 170 59.31 -0.76 36.88
CA ILE A 170 60.52 -0.92 37.69
C ILE A 170 61.46 -1.91 36.99
#